data_AF-A0A496SVP6-F1
#
_entry.id   AF-A0A496SVP6-F1
#
_cell.length_a   1.000
_cell.length_b   1.000
_cell.length_c   1.000
_cell.angle_alpha   90.00
_cell.angle_beta   90.00
_cell.angle_gamma   90.00
#
_symmetry.space_group_name_H-M   'P 1'
#
loop_
_entity.id
_entity.type
_entity.pdbx_description
1 polymer ?
#
loop_
_entity_poly.entity_id
_entity_poly.type
_entity_poly.pdbx_seq_one_letter_code
_entity_poly.pdbx_strand_id
1 'polypeptide(L)'
;MQTYAVYLKPRGALAGEIHSDTLFGAICWAIRMLYGASYLEEMLTDFGKHPKFVLSSAFPYGYKDGVKVRFYPKPSLPDLRSEQVKQLAREKVSRPRREDPLAEK
;
A
#
# COMPACT_ATOMS: atom_id res chain seq x y z
N MET A 1 4.05 7.22 -10.80
CA MET A 1 3.71 5.86 -10.36
C MET A 1 2.23 5.83 -10.08
N GLN A 2 1.49 4.96 -10.76
CA GLN A 2 0.08 4.75 -10.46
C GLN A 2 -0.03 3.85 -9.23
N THR A 3 -0.86 4.22 -8.27
CA THR A 3 -1.06 3.46 -7.04
C THR A 3 -2.47 2.89 -7.04
N TYR A 4 -2.59 1.61 -6.71
CA TYR A 4 -3.86 0.92 -6.61
C TYR A 4 -4.10 0.50 -5.15
N ALA A 5 -5.34 0.65 -4.68
CA ALA A 5 -5.73 0.21 -3.34
C ALA A 5 -6.49 -1.13 -3.42
N VAL A 6 -5.91 -2.18 -2.86
CA VAL A 6 -6.55 -3.50 -2.74
C VAL A 6 -7.04 -3.68 -1.31
N TYR A 7 -8.35 -3.92 -1.14
CA TYR A 7 -8.96 -4.09 0.19
C TYR A 7 -9.14 -5.57 0.50
N LEU A 8 -8.43 -6.04 1.51
CA LEU A 8 -8.59 -7.38 2.04
C LEU A 8 -9.73 -7.37 3.08
N LYS A 9 -10.79 -8.13 2.81
CA LYS A 9 -11.89 -8.37 3.77
C LYS A 9 -11.65 -9.72 4.44
N PRO A 10 -11.09 -9.76 5.67
CA PRO A 10 -10.84 -11.02 6.35
C PRO A 10 -12.16 -11.78 6.56
N ARG A 11 -12.10 -13.10 6.37
CA ARG A 11 -13.23 -14.02 6.62
C ARG A 11 -13.10 -14.76 7.97
N GLY A 12 -12.05 -14.45 8.72
CA GLY A 12 -11.73 -15.00 10.02
C GLY A 12 -10.63 -14.16 10.70
N ALA A 13 -10.19 -14.60 11.88
CA ALA A 13 -9.11 -13.94 12.59
C ALA A 13 -7.80 -14.00 11.80
N LEU A 14 -7.03 -12.92 11.84
CA LEU A 14 -5.68 -12.87 11.27
C LEU A 14 -4.66 -13.17 12.36
N ALA A 15 -3.58 -13.88 12.00
CA ALA A 15 -2.50 -14.20 12.93
C ALA A 15 -1.69 -12.97 13.36
N GLY A 16 -1.74 -11.87 12.59
CA GLY A 16 -1.04 -10.63 12.89
C GLY A 16 -1.14 -9.62 11.74
N GLU A 17 -0.32 -8.58 11.82
CA GLU A 17 -0.12 -7.62 10.73
C GLU A 17 0.48 -8.31 9.50
N ILE A 18 0.06 -7.91 8.30
CA ILE A 18 0.54 -8.50 7.05
C ILE A 18 1.52 -7.53 6.40
N HIS A 19 2.81 -7.84 6.50
CA HIS A 19 3.90 -7.07 5.92
C HIS A 19 4.00 -7.27 4.40
N SER A 20 4.66 -6.32 3.72
CA SER A 20 4.79 -6.32 2.25
C SER A 20 5.57 -7.51 1.71
N ASP A 21 6.57 -8.00 2.44
CA ASP A 21 7.35 -9.20 2.10
C ASP A 21 6.49 -10.47 2.13
N THR A 22 5.60 -10.59 3.11
CA THR A 22 4.63 -11.68 3.21
C THR A 22 3.64 -11.66 2.05
N LEU A 23 3.11 -10.47 1.70
CA LEU A 23 2.25 -10.31 0.52
C LEU A 23 2.99 -10.63 -0.78
N PHE A 24 4.23 -10.17 -0.89
CA PHE A 24 5.08 -10.43 -2.05
C PHE A 24 5.31 -11.93 -2.24
N GLY A 25 5.67 -12.65 -1.18
CA GLY A 25 5.84 -14.10 -1.20
C GLY A 25 4.55 -14.83 -1.57
N ALA A 26 3.41 -14.43 -1.00
CA ALA A 26 2.11 -15.01 -1.33
C ALA A 26 1.73 -14.82 -2.80
N ILE A 27 1.99 -13.64 -3.37
CA ILE A 27 1.77 -13.36 -4.80
C ILE A 27 2.72 -14.19 -5.65
N CYS A 28 3.99 -14.33 -5.28
CA CYS A 28 4.93 -15.19 -5.99
C CYS A 28 4.48 -16.65 -6.02
N TRP A 29 3.98 -17.18 -4.88
CA TRP A 29 3.39 -18.51 -4.83
C TRP A 29 2.18 -18.64 -5.75
N ALA A 30 1.26 -17.67 -5.74
CA ALA A 30 0.11 -17.67 -6.63
C ALA A 30 0.53 -17.67 -8.11
N ILE A 31 1.51 -16.83 -8.48
CA ILE A 31 2.06 -16.77 -9.85
C ILE A 31 2.68 -18.12 -10.24
N ARG A 32 3.48 -18.73 -9.37
CA ARG A 32 4.06 -20.06 -9.63
C ARG A 32 2.99 -21.12 -9.84
N MET A 33 1.94 -21.12 -9.02
CA MET A 33 0.85 -22.09 -9.12
C MET A 33 0.01 -21.92 -10.39
N LEU A 34 -0.15 -20.69 -10.87
CA LEU A 34 -0.96 -20.37 -12.06
C LEU A 34 -0.17 -20.46 -13.36
N TYR A 35 1.12 -20.09 -13.36
CA TYR A 35 1.93 -19.89 -14.56
C TYR A 35 3.23 -20.71 -14.59
N GLY A 36 3.52 -21.47 -13.53
CA GLY A 36 4.71 -22.31 -13.42
C GLY A 36 5.93 -21.60 -12.85
N ALA A 37 6.94 -22.40 -12.50
CA ALA A 37 8.17 -21.90 -11.86
C ALA A 37 9.02 -21.05 -12.82
N SER A 38 9.16 -21.47 -14.08
CA SER A 38 9.97 -20.75 -15.07
C SER A 38 9.48 -19.31 -15.30
N TYR A 39 8.15 -19.12 -15.39
CA TYR A 39 7.57 -17.78 -15.52
C TYR A 39 7.87 -16.90 -14.31
N LEU A 40 7.77 -17.45 -13.09
CA LEU A 40 8.12 -16.72 -11.87
C LEU A 40 9.60 -16.32 -11.86
N GLU A 41 10.51 -17.25 -12.19
CA GLU A 41 11.96 -17.00 -12.19
C GLU A 41 12.37 -15.94 -13.21
N GLU A 42 11.79 -15.97 -14.41
CA GLU A 42 11.99 -14.93 -15.42
C GLU A 42 11.51 -13.56 -14.90
N MET A 43 10.30 -13.50 -14.34
CA MET A 43 9.76 -12.27 -13.76
C MET A 43 10.64 -11.72 -12.63
N LEU A 44 11.22 -12.59 -11.80
CA LEU A 44 12.05 -12.18 -10.65
C LEU A 44 13.45 -11.72 -11.07
N THR A 45 14.00 -12.24 -12.17
CA THR A 45 15.35 -11.90 -12.65
C THR A 45 15.50 -10.40 -12.90
N ASP A 46 14.47 -9.76 -13.46
CA ASP A 46 14.49 -8.32 -13.77
C ASP A 46 13.99 -7.43 -12.63
N PHE A 47 13.47 -8.01 -11.56
CA PHE A 47 12.68 -7.28 -10.55
C PHE A 47 13.49 -6.22 -9.79
N GLY A 48 14.80 -6.46 -9.59
CA GLY A 48 15.69 -5.50 -8.92
C GLY A 48 15.96 -4.22 -9.71
N LYS A 49 15.82 -4.25 -11.05
CA LYS A 49 16.03 -3.10 -11.93
C LYS A 49 14.72 -2.50 -12.42
N HIS A 50 13.76 -3.37 -12.75
CA HIS A 50 12.48 -3.02 -13.35
C HIS A 50 11.35 -3.80 -12.67
N PRO A 51 10.97 -3.43 -11.43
CA PRO A 51 9.92 -4.13 -10.69
C PRO A 51 8.60 -4.01 -11.44
N LYS A 52 7.93 -5.15 -11.66
CA LYS A 52 6.60 -5.19 -12.29
C LYS A 52 5.53 -4.59 -11.38
N PHE A 53 5.73 -4.66 -10.07
CA PHE A 53 4.87 -4.07 -9.06
C PHE A 53 5.67 -3.75 -7.79
N VAL A 54 5.16 -2.83 -6.97
CA VAL A 54 5.70 -2.54 -5.64
C VAL A 54 4.53 -2.51 -4.67
N LEU A 55 4.70 -3.16 -3.51
CA LEU A 55 3.66 -3.30 -2.50
C LEU A 55 4.03 -2.49 -1.26
N SER A 56 3.03 -1.85 -0.67
CA SER A 56 3.09 -1.49 0.74
C SER A 56 2.72 -2.69 1.61
N SER A 57 3.00 -2.62 2.91
CA SER A 57 2.33 -3.50 3.87
C SER A 57 0.81 -3.29 3.82
N ALA A 58 0.04 -4.27 4.30
CA ALA A 58 -1.38 -4.10 4.51
C ALA A 58 -1.60 -3.17 5.72
N PHE A 59 -2.45 -2.16 5.55
CA PHE A 59 -2.83 -1.26 6.63
C PHE A 59 -4.31 -1.37 6.95
N PRO A 60 -4.71 -1.14 8.22
CA PRO A 60 -6.10 -1.10 8.60
C PRO A 60 -6.89 -0.06 7.80
N TYR A 61 -8.15 -0.36 7.55
CA TYR A 61 -9.14 0.62 7.12
C TYR A 61 -10.43 0.37 7.88
N GLY A 62 -11.21 1.44 8.07
CA GLY A 62 -12.50 1.40 8.75
C GLY A 62 -13.53 2.25 8.04
N TYR A 63 -14.68 2.42 8.68
CA TYR A 63 -15.73 3.32 8.22
C TYR A 63 -16.09 4.29 9.33
N LYS A 64 -16.27 5.55 8.98
CA LYS A 64 -16.79 6.60 9.85
C LYS A 64 -17.89 7.33 9.10
N ASP A 65 -19.10 7.35 9.65
CA ASP A 65 -20.28 7.98 9.03
C ASP A 65 -20.53 7.48 7.59
N GLY A 66 -20.34 6.18 7.36
CA GLY A 66 -20.46 5.55 6.04
C GLY A 66 -19.27 5.79 5.09
N VAL A 67 -18.34 6.66 5.46
CA VAL A 67 -17.15 7.00 4.66
C VAL A 67 -15.97 6.10 5.03
N LYS A 68 -15.30 5.54 4.03
CA LYS A 68 -14.12 4.69 4.21
C LYS A 68 -12.91 5.54 4.67
N VAL A 69 -12.31 5.16 5.79
CA VAL A 69 -11.12 5.80 6.36
C VAL A 69 -9.94 4.84 6.31
N ARG A 70 -8.83 5.28 5.71
CA ARG A 70 -7.58 4.51 5.58
C ARG A 70 -6.60 4.96 6.66
N PHE A 71 -5.96 4.02 7.34
CA PHE A 71 -4.89 4.29 8.31
C PHE A 71 -3.53 4.04 7.66
N TYR A 72 -2.53 4.80 8.09
CA TYR A 72 -1.17 4.71 7.59
C TYR A 72 -0.18 4.79 8.75
N PRO A 73 1.01 4.18 8.62
CA PRO A 73 2.02 4.26 9.66
C PRO A 73 2.43 5.72 9.86
N LYS A 74 2.63 6.11 11.13
CA LYS A 74 3.16 7.43 11.46
C LYS A 74 4.56 7.54 10.85
N PRO A 75 4.83 8.54 9.99
CA PRO A 75 6.17 8.74 9.46
C PRO A 75 7.17 8.99 10.58
N SER A 76 8.32 8.34 10.52
CA SER A 76 9.44 8.61 11.43
C SER A 76 10.15 9.89 10.98
N LEU A 77 9.57 11.03 11.32
CA LEU A 77 10.18 12.34 11.13
C LEU A 77 10.97 12.73 12.39
N PRO A 78 12.02 13.57 12.28
CA PRO A 78 12.58 14.25 13.44
C PRO A 78 11.46 14.93 14.23
N ASP A 79 11.62 15.13 15.54
CA ASP A 79 10.61 15.81 16.38
C ASP A 79 10.35 17.23 15.85
N LEU A 80 9.38 17.33 14.94
CA LEU A 80 8.89 18.58 14.42
C LEU A 80 8.04 19.21 15.51
N ARG A 81 8.41 20.42 15.91
CA ARG A 81 7.58 21.20 16.82
C ARG A 81 6.20 21.40 16.19
N SER A 82 5.17 21.49 17.02
CA SER A 82 3.77 21.65 16.60
C SER A 82 3.56 22.71 15.52
N GLU A 83 4.31 23.80 15.59
CA GLU A 83 4.27 24.90 14.62
C GLU A 83 4.81 24.51 13.24
N GLN A 84 5.87 23.71 13.18
CA GLN A 84 6.43 23.22 11.92
C GLN A 84 5.47 22.24 11.23
N VAL A 85 4.76 21.41 12.02
CA VAL A 85 3.73 20.51 11.50
C VAL A 85 2.54 21.29 10.92
N LYS A 86 2.07 22.33 11.62
CA LYS A 86 0.99 23.21 11.13
C LYS A 86 1.38 23.91 9.83
N GLN A 87 2.63 24.38 9.72
CA GLN A 87 3.14 25.05 8.52
C GLN A 87 3.16 24.11 7.31
N LEU A 88 3.72 22.90 7.46
CA LEU A 88 3.74 21.87 6.41
C LEU A 88 2.33 21.44 5.98
N ALA A 89 1.39 21.35 6.92
CA ALA A 89 0.01 21.02 6.61
C ALA A 89 -0.66 22.11 5.74
N ARG A 90 -0.45 23.39 6.08
CA ARG A 90 -0.97 24.53 5.30
C ARG A 90 -0.39 24.56 3.89
N GLU A 91 0.90 24.32 3.73
CA GLU A 91 1.58 24.25 2.43
C GLU A 91 1.12 23.07 1.56
N LYS A 92 0.68 21.96 2.15
CA LYS A 92 0.12 20.83 1.39
C LYS A 92 -1.35 21.02 1.06
N VAL A 93 -2.15 21.69 1.90
CA VAL A 93 -3.56 22.00 1.60
C VAL A 93 -3.69 22.95 0.40
N SER A 94 -2.71 23.83 0.17
CA SER A 94 -2.67 24.69 -1.02
C SER A 94 -2.25 23.96 -2.31
N ARG A 95 -1.75 22.72 -2.21
CA ARG A 95 -1.51 21.85 -3.37
C ARG A 95 -2.74 20.98 -3.58
N PRO A 96 -3.39 21.02 -4.76
CA PRO A 96 -4.54 20.17 -5.00
C PRO A 96 -4.17 18.70 -4.78
N ARG A 97 -5.00 18.01 -4.00
CA ARG A 97 -4.89 16.56 -3.77
C ARG A 97 -4.96 15.90 -5.14
N ARG A 98 -3.94 15.15 -5.56
CA ARG A 98 -4.04 14.33 -6.78
C ARG A 98 -5.28 13.45 -6.64
N GLU A 99 -6.23 13.60 -7.57
CA GLU A 99 -7.47 12.83 -7.58
C GLU A 99 -7.14 11.33 -7.59
N ASP A 100 -7.86 10.56 -6.76
CA ASP A 100 -7.81 9.10 -6.74
C ASP A 100 -8.58 8.63 -7.99
N PRO A 101 -7.92 8.07 -9.03
CA PRO A 101 -8.58 7.74 -10.31
C PRO A 101 -9.66 6.65 -10.20
N LEU A 102 -9.90 6.12 -9.00
CA LEU A 102 -10.82 5.03 -8.71
C LEU A 102 -11.87 5.40 -7.65
N ALA A 103 -12.07 6.69 -7.36
CA ALA A 103 -13.21 7.14 -6.55
C ALA A 103 -14.56 7.03 -7.28
N GLU A 104 -14.53 6.86 -8.61
CA GLU A 104 -15.68 6.61 -9.46
C GLU A 104 -15.57 5.20 -10.08
N LYS A 105 -15.79 4.15 -9.30
CA LYS A 105 -16.21 2.82 -9.78
C LYS A 105 -16.68 1.92 -8.65
#